data_AF-A0A818F1I8-F1
#
_entry.id   AF-A0A818F1I8-F1
#
_cell.length_a   1.000
_cell.length_b   1.000
_cell.length_c   1.000
_cell.angle_alpha   90.00
_cell.angle_beta   90.00
_cell.angle_gamma   90.00
#
_symmetry.space_group_name_H-M   'P 1'
#
loop_
_entity.id
_entity.type
_entity.pdbx_description
1 polymer ?
#
loop_
_entity_poly.entity_id
_entity_poly.type
_entity_poly.pdbx_seq_one_letter_code
_entity_poly.pdbx_strand_id
1 'polypeptide(L)'
;MKSKDLQKLVLSKYENSDGTTKIFHDLNGTISLSTIERWYRRIRESGSISLFIPPGRQRTIRMKGAFQKSKTRLNRQKLVSSRNEDVMEILFSDKKMFDIDGVYNFQNDRIWAVSRSEFDTKSGIRQKRKFPQKVMV
;
A
#
# COMPACT_ATOMS: atom_id res chain seq x y z
N MET A 1 -22.78 -12.64 0.46
CA MET A 1 -22.06 -13.65 -0.35
C MET A 1 -20.72 -13.10 -0.80
N LYS A 2 -19.67 -13.93 -0.91
CA LYS A 2 -18.41 -13.49 -1.52
C LYS A 2 -18.57 -13.41 -3.04
N SER A 3 -17.77 -12.58 -3.71
CA SER A 3 -17.86 -12.35 -5.16
C SER A 3 -17.70 -13.63 -5.99
N LYS A 4 -16.88 -14.59 -5.52
CA LYS A 4 -16.70 -15.90 -6.17
C LYS A 4 -17.96 -16.75 -6.14
N ASP A 5 -18.74 -16.66 -5.07
CA ASP A 5 -19.97 -17.46 -4.90
C ASP A 5 -21.05 -16.95 -5.86
N LEU A 6 -21.14 -15.63 -6.03
CA LEU A 6 -22.03 -15.00 -7.01
C LEU A 6 -21.67 -15.38 -8.45
N GLN A 7 -20.38 -15.42 -8.78
CA GLN A 7 -19.94 -15.85 -10.12
C GLN A 7 -20.32 -17.30 -10.40
N LYS A 8 -20.12 -18.22 -9.43
CA LYS A 8 -20.54 -19.62 -9.57
C LYS A 8 -22.05 -19.75 -9.75
N LEU A 9 -22.82 -18.98 -8.99
CA LEU A 9 -24.28 -18.98 -9.09
C LEU A 9 -24.75 -18.51 -10.48
N VAL A 10 -24.18 -17.42 -11.00
CA VAL A 10 -24.49 -16.94 -12.36
C VAL A 10 -24.09 -17.96 -13.43
N LEU A 11 -22.95 -18.65 -13.27
CA LEU A 11 -22.54 -19.73 -14.18
C LEU A 11 -23.58 -20.86 -14.21
N SER A 12 -24.02 -21.32 -13.04
CA SER A 12 -25.00 -22.41 -12.94
C SER A 12 -26.35 -22.04 -13.58
N LYS A 13 -26.80 -20.79 -13.42
CA LYS A 13 -28.03 -20.31 -14.05
C LYS A 13 -27.89 -20.14 -15.56
N TYR A 14 -26.70 -19.77 -16.02
CA TYR A 14 -26.37 -19.75 -17.45
C TYR A 14 -26.46 -21.14 -18.08
N GLU A 15 -25.89 -22.16 -17.43
CA GLU A 15 -25.97 -23.56 -17.90
C GLU A 15 -27.42 -24.07 -17.97
N ASN A 16 -28.25 -23.64 -17.02
CA ASN A 16 -29.68 -23.92 -17.00
C ASN A 16 -30.49 -23.09 -18.04
N SER A 17 -29.83 -22.32 -18.90
CA SER A 17 -30.44 -21.47 -19.93
C SER A 17 -31.43 -20.43 -19.40
N ASP A 18 -31.24 -19.97 -18.15
CA ASP A 18 -32.06 -18.90 -17.59
C ASP A 18 -31.77 -17.56 -18.31
N GLY A 19 -32.78 -16.69 -18.42
CA GLY A 19 -32.59 -15.33 -18.95
C GLY A 19 -31.86 -14.40 -17.97
N THR A 20 -31.17 -13.39 -18.49
CA THR A 20 -30.43 -12.40 -17.68
C THR A 20 -31.31 -11.65 -16.68
N THR A 21 -32.55 -11.35 -17.06
CA THR A 21 -33.55 -10.70 -16.20
C THR A 21 -34.01 -11.60 -15.05
N LYS A 22 -34.22 -12.90 -15.32
CA LYS A 22 -34.57 -13.89 -14.29
C LYS A 22 -33.47 -14.00 -13.24
N ILE A 23 -32.21 -14.06 -13.68
CA ILE A 23 -31.05 -14.07 -12.78
C ILE A 23 -30.95 -12.80 -11.95
N PHE A 24 -31.25 -11.64 -12.54
CA PHE A 24 -31.25 -10.38 -11.79
C PHE A 24 -32.28 -10.37 -10.67
N HIS A 25 -33.49 -10.87 -10.93
CA HIS A 25 -34.54 -11.03 -9.92
C HIS A 25 -34.16 -12.07 -8.86
N ASP A 26 -33.58 -13.21 -9.26
CA ASP A 26 -33.13 -14.27 -8.34
C ASP A 26 -32.00 -13.80 -7.41
N LEU A 27 -31.18 -12.85 -7.88
CA LEU A 27 -30.12 -12.22 -7.09
C LEU A 27 -30.62 -11.04 -6.26
N ASN A 28 -31.92 -10.73 -6.30
CA ASN A 28 -32.57 -9.64 -5.56
C ASN A 28 -31.82 -8.29 -5.69
N GLY A 29 -31.30 -7.99 -6.90
CA GLY A 29 -30.56 -6.74 -7.15
C GLY A 29 -29.18 -6.64 -6.48
N THR A 30 -28.64 -7.73 -5.90
CA THR A 30 -27.28 -7.75 -5.33
C THR A 30 -26.22 -7.37 -6.37
N ILE A 31 -26.50 -7.62 -7.65
CA ILE A 31 -25.64 -7.30 -8.78
C ILE A 31 -26.46 -6.52 -9.80
N SER A 32 -25.88 -5.49 -10.42
CA SER A 32 -26.53 -4.74 -11.49
C SER A 32 -26.78 -5.62 -12.72
N LEU A 33 -27.90 -5.37 -13.42
CA LEU A 33 -28.22 -6.06 -14.68
C LEU A 33 -27.06 -5.95 -15.70
N SER A 34 -26.43 -4.77 -15.79
CA SER A 34 -25.26 -4.53 -16.64
C SER A 34 -24.07 -5.46 -16.35
N THR A 35 -23.86 -5.83 -15.09
CA THR A 35 -22.79 -6.74 -14.69
C THR A 35 -23.13 -8.18 -15.10
N ILE A 36 -24.39 -8.58 -14.94
CA ILE A 36 -24.90 -9.90 -15.37
C ILE A 36 -24.78 -10.04 -16.89
N GLU A 37 -25.20 -9.03 -17.66
CA GLU A 37 -25.06 -9.01 -19.13
C GLU A 37 -23.60 -9.10 -19.58
N ARG A 38 -22.71 -8.36 -18.90
CA ARG A 38 -21.27 -8.41 -19.18
C ARG A 38 -20.69 -9.79 -18.93
N TRP A 39 -21.13 -10.47 -17.87
CA TRP A 39 -20.71 -11.85 -17.59
C TRP A 39 -21.28 -12.81 -18.63
N TYR A 40 -22.55 -12.70 -19.00
CA TYR A 40 -23.16 -13.50 -20.07
C TYR A 40 -22.42 -13.40 -21.40
N ARG A 41 -22.05 -12.17 -21.79
CA ARG A 41 -21.28 -11.94 -23.01
C ARG A 41 -19.94 -12.64 -22.94
N ARG A 42 -19.24 -12.52 -21.80
CA ARG A 42 -17.95 -13.16 -21.60
C ARG A 42 -18.02 -14.69 -21.56
N ILE A 43 -19.07 -15.27 -20.99
CA ILE A 43 -19.28 -16.73 -21.02
C ILE A 43 -19.46 -17.21 -22.46
N ARG A 44 -20.23 -16.48 -23.28
CA ARG A 44 -20.38 -16.81 -24.70
C ARG A 44 -19.08 -16.73 -25.48
N GLU A 45 -18.25 -15.72 -25.18
CA GLU A 45 -16.99 -15.49 -25.89
C GLU A 45 -15.85 -16.42 -25.45
N SER A 46 -15.75 -16.70 -24.14
CA SER A 46 -14.58 -17.34 -23.53
C SER A 46 -14.88 -18.61 -22.75
N GLY A 47 -16.15 -19.01 -22.62
CA GLY A 47 -16.57 -20.17 -21.83
C GLY A 47 -16.37 -20.01 -20.31
N SER A 48 -15.94 -18.84 -19.83
CA SER A 48 -15.64 -18.63 -18.41
C SER A 48 -16.00 -17.24 -17.90
N ILE A 49 -16.52 -17.17 -16.67
CA ILE A 49 -16.84 -15.92 -15.96
C ILE A 49 -15.61 -15.30 -15.31
N SER A 50 -14.55 -16.11 -15.11
CA SER A 50 -13.40 -15.64 -14.35
C SER A 50 -12.86 -14.36 -14.99
N LEU A 51 -12.76 -13.31 -14.17
CA LEU A 51 -12.05 -12.10 -14.55
C LEU A 51 -10.56 -12.45 -14.54
N PHE A 52 -10.12 -13.32 -15.46
CA PHE A 52 -8.70 -13.43 -15.77
C PHE A 52 -8.34 -12.08 -16.41
N ILE A 53 -7.97 -11.13 -15.56
CA ILE A 53 -7.21 -9.98 -16.01
C ILE A 53 -5.91 -10.62 -16.45
N PRO A 54 -5.62 -10.71 -17.77
CA PRO A 54 -4.32 -11.21 -18.19
C PRO A 54 -3.29 -10.41 -17.40
N PRO A 55 -2.28 -11.07 -16.79
CA PRO A 55 -1.28 -10.35 -16.06
C PRO A 55 -0.75 -9.27 -17.01
N GLY A 56 -1.08 -8.01 -16.70
CA GLY A 56 -0.71 -6.90 -17.58
C GLY A 56 0.80 -6.96 -17.83
N ARG A 57 1.26 -6.32 -18.91
CA ARG A 57 2.67 -6.31 -19.35
C ARG A 57 3.62 -6.48 -18.16
N GLN A 58 4.39 -7.58 -18.17
CA GLN A 58 5.34 -7.87 -17.10
C GLN A 58 6.13 -6.61 -16.79
N ARG A 59 6.00 -6.12 -15.57
CA ARG A 59 6.62 -4.85 -15.18
C ARG A 59 8.13 -4.98 -15.38
N THR A 60 8.69 -4.08 -16.18
CA THR A 60 10.14 -3.99 -16.36
C THR A 60 10.82 -3.81 -15.00
N ILE A 61 12.08 -4.25 -14.90
CA ILE A 61 12.87 -4.20 -13.65
C ILE A 61 12.83 -2.80 -13.01
N ARG A 62 12.86 -1.74 -13.83
CA ARG A 62 12.77 -0.33 -13.40
C ARG A 62 11.44 0.00 -12.71
N MET A 63 10.31 -0.50 -13.24
CA MET A 63 8.99 -0.30 -12.64
C MET A 63 8.79 -1.09 -11.35
N LYS A 64 9.40 -2.28 -11.23
CA LYS A 64 9.34 -3.06 -9.98
C LYS A 64 9.97 -2.30 -8.81
N GLY A 65 11.13 -1.67 -9.04
CA GLY A 65 11.80 -0.83 -8.04
C GLY A 65 10.97 0.39 -7.62
N ALA A 66 10.39 1.11 -8.59
CA ALA A 66 9.52 2.26 -8.30
C ALA A 66 8.27 1.85 -7.49
N PHE A 67 7.63 0.75 -7.88
CA PHE A 67 6.45 0.23 -7.16
C PHE A 67 6.79 -0.19 -5.72
N GLN A 68 7.93 -0.86 -5.51
CA GLN A 68 8.37 -1.24 -4.18
C GLN A 68 8.67 -0.01 -3.30
N LYS A 69 9.28 1.04 -3.87
CA LYS A 69 9.47 2.33 -3.20
C LYS A 69 8.15 2.98 -2.83
N SER A 70 7.15 2.98 -3.73
CA SER A 70 5.82 3.52 -3.41
C SER A 70 5.11 2.72 -2.32
N LYS A 71 5.18 1.38 -2.36
CA LYS A 71 4.56 0.51 -1.34
C LYS A 71 5.19 0.73 0.05
N THR A 72 6.51 0.85 0.11
CA THR A 72 7.24 1.12 1.36
C THR A 72 6.92 2.51 1.91
N ARG A 73 6.77 3.55 1.07
CA ARG A 73 6.31 4.88 1.49
C ARG A 73 4.91 4.85 2.10
N LEU A 74 3.97 4.18 1.45
CA LEU A 74 2.60 4.07 1.93
C LEU A 74 2.51 3.33 3.28
N ASN A 75 3.31 2.27 3.46
CA ASN A 75 3.38 1.56 4.74
C ASN A 75 3.99 2.41 5.86
N ARG A 76 5.01 3.23 5.56
CA ARG A 76 5.57 4.20 6.53
C ARG A 76 4.52 5.22 6.96
N GLN A 77 3.71 5.73 6.02
CA GLN A 77 2.67 6.71 6.32
C GLN A 77 1.59 6.14 7.24
N LYS A 78 1.19 4.88 7.04
CA LYS A 78 0.25 4.18 7.94
C LYS A 78 0.80 4.04 9.36
N LEU A 79 2.10 3.74 9.50
CA LEU A 79 2.74 3.63 10.81
C LEU A 79 2.86 4.98 11.53
N VAL A 80 3.00 6.08 10.79
CA VAL A 80 2.98 7.43 11.36
C VAL A 80 1.57 7.81 11.81
N SER A 81 0.54 7.44 11.04
CA SER A 81 -0.86 7.66 11.41
C SER A 81 -1.23 6.98 12.73
N SER A 82 -0.80 5.74 12.96
CA SER A 82 -1.10 5.01 14.20
C SER A 82 -0.32 5.55 15.42
N ARG A 83 0.79 6.29 15.20
CA ARG A 83 1.50 6.98 16.29
C ARG A 83 0.80 8.24 16.77
N ASN A 84 -0.15 8.79 15.99
CA ASN A 84 -0.88 9.99 16.41
C ASN A 84 -1.89 9.69 17.53
N GLU A 85 -2.34 8.44 17.68
CA GLU A 85 -3.22 8.02 18.77
C GLU A 85 -2.47 8.05 20.11
N ASP A 86 -1.22 7.56 20.16
CA ASP A 86 -0.35 7.67 21.34
C ASP A 86 0.01 9.14 21.67
N VAL A 87 0.06 10.03 20.69
CA VAL A 87 0.34 11.46 20.90
C VAL A 87 -0.83 12.18 21.59
N MET A 88 -2.07 11.71 21.43
CA MET A 88 -3.22 12.28 22.12
C MET A 88 -3.20 12.02 23.63
N GLU A 89 -2.58 10.93 24.08
CA GLU A 89 -2.41 10.63 25.50
C GLU A 89 -1.36 11.57 26.16
N ILE A 90 -0.36 12.01 25.38
CA ILE A 90 0.68 12.97 25.82
C ILE A 90 0.11 14.40 25.98
N LEU A 91 -0.96 14.75 25.26
CA LEU A 91 -1.53 16.11 25.23
C LEU A 91 -2.17 16.59 26.55
N PHE A 92 -2.38 15.70 27.54
CA PHE A 92 -3.06 16.01 28.81
C PHE A 92 -2.15 16.05 30.05
N SER A 93 -0.84 16.06 29.88
CA SER A 93 0.09 16.24 31.02
C SER A 93 0.79 17.59 30.92
N ASP A 94 0.65 18.42 31.96
CA ASP A 94 1.12 19.82 32.03
C ASP A 94 2.66 20.00 31.98
N LYS A 95 3.40 18.96 31.60
CA LYS A 95 4.84 19.00 31.35
C LYS A 95 5.08 18.74 29.87
N LYS A 96 5.25 19.81 29.09
CA LYS A 96 5.63 19.70 27.69
C LYS A 96 7.13 19.47 27.59
N MET A 97 7.52 18.23 27.31
CA MET A 97 8.88 17.86 26.95
C MET A 97 9.04 18.05 25.44
N PHE A 98 9.90 18.99 25.03
CA PHE A 98 10.21 19.18 23.62
C PHE A 98 11.52 18.46 23.30
N ASP A 99 11.45 17.50 22.39
CA ASP A 99 12.64 16.94 21.75
C ASP A 99 13.09 17.94 20.68
N ILE A 100 14.14 18.71 20.98
CA ILE A 100 14.76 19.58 19.99
C ILE A 100 15.64 18.69 19.13
N ASP A 101 15.15 18.37 17.92
CA ASP A 101 16.00 17.83 16.86
C ASP A 101 17.10 18.86 16.61
N GLY A 102 18.29 18.60 17.18
CA GLY A 102 19.41 19.53 17.12
C GLY A 102 19.62 20.00 15.68
N VAL A 103 19.56 21.32 15.49
CA VAL A 103 19.64 21.97 14.17
C VAL A 103 20.68 21.27 13.32
N TYR A 104 20.28 20.86 12.10
CA TYR A 104 21.13 20.10 11.19
C TYR A 104 22.35 20.94 10.79
N ASN A 105 23.43 20.83 11.57
CA ASN A 105 24.68 21.51 11.31
C ASN A 105 25.54 20.64 10.38
N PHE A 106 25.53 20.97 9.08
CA PHE A 106 26.36 20.33 8.05
C PHE A 106 27.86 20.32 8.38
N GLN A 107 28.34 21.22 9.25
CA GLN A 107 29.75 21.27 9.65
C GLN A 107 30.12 20.12 10.59
N ASN A 108 29.19 19.61 11.39
CA ASN A 108 29.44 18.50 12.33
C ASN A 108 29.53 17.13 11.64
N ASP A 109 29.08 17.02 10.39
CA ASP A 109 29.16 15.80 9.57
C ASP A 109 30.44 15.75 8.72
N ARG A 110 31.32 16.77 8.79
CA ARG A 110 32.61 16.76 8.09
C ARG A 110 33.59 15.84 8.80
N ILE A 111 33.94 14.74 8.14
CA ILE A 111 35.02 13.85 8.54
C ILE A 111 36.29 14.30 7.83
N TRP A 112 37.31 14.70 8.59
CA TRP A 112 38.63 14.99 8.03
C TRP A 112 39.40 13.68 7.88
N ALA A 113 39.85 13.40 6.66
CA ALA A 113 40.78 12.32 6.36
C ALA A 113 42.11 12.94 5.92
N VAL A 114 43.22 12.42 6.44
CA VAL A 114 44.56 12.94 6.10
C VAL A 114 44.99 12.48 4.70
N SER A 115 44.44 11.36 4.23
CA SER A 115 44.72 10.80 2.90
C SER A 115 43.49 10.11 2.30
N ARG A 116 43.47 9.98 0.96
CA ARG A 116 42.33 9.42 0.21
C ARG A 116 42.14 7.91 0.45
N SER A 117 43.22 7.17 0.66
CA SER A 117 43.19 5.74 1.00
C SER A 117 42.53 5.48 2.36
N GLU A 118 42.72 6.38 3.33
CA GLU A 118 42.08 6.32 4.65
C GLU A 118 40.58 6.64 4.60
N PHE A 119 40.17 7.51 3.68
CA PHE A 119 38.75 7.82 3.45
C PHE A 119 38.01 6.58 2.94
N ASP A 120 38.56 5.89 1.95
CA ASP A 120 37.91 4.73 1.32
C ASP A 120 37.74 3.56 2.30
N THR A 121 38.70 3.34 3.22
CA THR A 121 38.57 2.34 4.30
C THR A 121 37.55 2.74 5.36
N LYS A 122 37.37 4.05 5.63
CA LYS A 122 36.42 4.57 6.63
C LYS A 122 35.05 4.95 6.05
N SER A 123 34.83 4.81 4.74
CA SER A 123 33.68 5.29 3.95
C SER A 123 32.33 4.58 4.22
N GLY A 124 32.03 4.25 5.47
CA GLY A 124 30.65 4.07 5.91
C GLY A 124 30.10 5.41 6.36
N ILE A 125 28.94 5.84 5.83
CA ILE A 125 28.17 6.95 6.41
C ILE A 125 27.80 6.55 7.83
N ARG A 126 28.63 6.93 8.81
CA ARG A 126 28.34 6.74 10.23
C ARG A 126 27.50 7.91 10.68
N GLN A 127 26.18 7.75 10.64
CA GLN A 127 25.30 8.63 11.39
C GLN A 127 25.69 8.51 12.87
N LYS A 128 26.31 9.55 13.43
CA LYS A 128 26.45 9.64 14.89
C LYS A 128 25.03 9.59 15.46
N ARG A 129 24.78 8.68 16.41
CA ARG A 129 23.55 8.68 17.20
C ARG A 129 23.49 10.02 17.93
N LYS A 130 22.69 10.95 17.41
CA LYS A 130 22.38 12.20 18.10
C LYS A 130 21.34 11.82 19.16
N PHE A 131 21.72 11.90 20.42
CA PHE A 131 20.73 11.81 21.49
C PHE A 131 19.93 13.11 21.45
N PRO A 132 18.60 13.07 21.31
CA PRO A 132 17.80 14.29 21.31
C PRO A 132 17.99 14.99 22.65
N GLN A 133 18.26 16.29 22.60
CA GLN A 133 18.35 17.10 23.80
C GLN A 133 16.92 17.49 24.19
N LYS A 134 16.49 17.03 25.35
CA LYS A 134 15.15 17.30 25.87
C LYS A 134 15.16 18.61 26.65
N VAL A 135 14.27 19.52 26.28
CA VAL A 135 14.06 20.77 27.02
C VAL A 135 12.64 20.77 27.58
N MET A 136 12.51 21.15 28.85
CA MET A 136 11.23 21.32 29.54
C MET A 136 10.92 22.82 29.57
N VAL A 137 9.71 23.19 29.15
CA VAL A 137 9.21 24.58 29.18
C VAL A 137 7.90 24.59 29.96
#